data_AF-A0A7R9WH87-F1
#
_entry.id   AF-A0A7R9WH87-F1
#
_cell.length_a   1.000
_cell.length_b   1.000
_cell.length_c   1.000
_cell.angle_alpha   90.00
_cell.angle_beta   90.00
_cell.angle_gamma   90.00
#
_symmetry.space_group_name_H-M   'P 1'
#
loop_
_entity.id
_entity.type
_entity.pdbx_description
1 polymer ?
#
loop_
_entity_poly.entity_id
_entity_poly.type
_entity_poly.pdbx_seq_one_letter_code
_entity_poly.pdbx_strand_id
1 'polypeptide(L)'
;DGTKRDVATLAHESGHGCHDILAYPRGYLQYHPPLTLAETASIFGEMIVFRDLLDLAETKGERLSLLVGKIDDVVNSVVRQCSFDYFEELAHTARKDGELSADELDGFWRTATEAYYGR
;
A
#
# COMPACT_ATOMS: atom_id res chain seq x y z
N ASP A 1 7.95 20.10 -1.80
CA ASP A 1 8.15 21.16 -0.79
C ASP A 1 8.90 20.70 0.46
N GLY A 2 9.69 19.62 0.38
CA GLY A 2 10.52 19.15 1.49
C GLY A 2 9.72 18.59 2.67
N THR A 3 8.46 18.20 2.44
CA THR A 3 7.60 17.68 3.50
C THR A 3 7.99 16.24 3.84
N LYS A 4 7.58 15.74 5.02
CA LYS A 4 7.79 14.33 5.40
C LYS A 4 7.23 13.34 4.37
N ARG A 5 6.13 13.72 3.70
CA ARG A 5 5.51 12.94 2.62
C ARG A 5 6.38 12.91 1.37
N ASP A 6 7.03 14.01 1.02
CA ASP A 6 7.98 14.07 -0.10
C ASP A 6 9.18 13.15 0.17
N VAL A 7 9.67 13.12 1.42
CA VAL A 7 10.77 12.23 1.83
C VAL A 7 10.36 10.76 1.77
N ALA A 8 9.15 10.42 2.22
CA ALA A 8 8.63 9.05 2.11
C ALA A 8 8.47 8.63 0.64
N THR A 9 7.94 9.51 -0.21
CA THR A 9 7.81 9.26 -1.66
C THR A 9 9.19 9.03 -2.30
N LEU A 10 10.18 9.85 -1.94
CA LEU A 10 11.54 9.66 -2.43
C LEU A 10 12.13 8.31 -1.97
N ALA A 11 11.89 7.91 -0.73
CA ALA A 11 12.32 6.62 -0.20
C ALA A 11 11.66 5.44 -0.96
N HIS A 12 10.37 5.56 -1.27
CA HIS A 12 9.60 4.60 -2.07
C HIS A 12 10.24 4.38 -3.45
N GLU A 13 10.41 5.47 -4.21
CA GLU A 13 11.01 5.42 -5.55
C GLU A 13 12.48 4.97 -5.52
N SER A 14 13.22 5.32 -4.46
CA SER A 14 14.59 4.85 -4.27
C SER A 14 14.64 3.34 -4.03
N GLY A 15 13.65 2.76 -3.35
CA GLY A 15 13.51 1.32 -3.20
C GLY A 15 13.29 0.62 -4.54
N HIS A 16 12.45 1.18 -5.42
CA HIS A 16 12.32 0.72 -6.80
C HIS A 16 13.64 0.84 -7.56
N GLY A 17 14.29 2.00 -7.54
CA GLY A 17 15.57 2.21 -8.22
C GLY A 17 16.67 1.23 -7.78
N CYS A 18 16.77 0.95 -6.48
CA CYS A 18 17.69 -0.06 -5.95
C CYS A 18 17.37 -1.46 -6.48
N HIS A 19 16.09 -1.85 -6.48
CA HIS A 19 15.66 -3.14 -7.01
C HIS A 19 16.00 -3.26 -8.50
N ASP A 20 15.69 -2.24 -9.27
CA ASP A 20 15.95 -2.14 -10.70
C ASP A 20 17.44 -2.28 -11.03
N ILE A 21 18.31 -1.56 -10.33
CA ILE A 21 19.78 -1.68 -10.50
C ILE A 21 20.25 -3.12 -10.24
N LEU A 22 19.72 -3.77 -9.20
CA LEU A 22 20.09 -5.14 -8.83
C LEU A 22 19.50 -6.18 -9.79
N ALA A 23 18.34 -5.91 -10.39
CA ALA A 23 17.68 -6.77 -11.36
C ALA A 23 18.24 -6.61 -12.78
N TYR A 24 18.89 -5.49 -13.10
CA TYR A 24 19.46 -5.18 -14.41
C TYR A 24 20.23 -6.35 -15.07
N PRO A 25 21.10 -7.10 -14.36
CA PRO A 25 21.85 -8.21 -14.96
C PRO A 25 20.99 -9.42 -15.38
N ARG A 26 19.72 -9.49 -14.98
CA ARG A 26 18.80 -10.60 -15.34
C ARG A 26 18.34 -10.54 -16.80
N GLY A 27 18.56 -9.41 -17.47
CA GLY A 27 18.16 -9.20 -18.86
C GLY A 27 16.66 -8.93 -19.01
N TYR A 28 16.27 -8.50 -20.21
CA TYR A 28 14.96 -7.89 -20.46
C TYR A 28 13.74 -8.72 -20.04
N LEU A 29 13.81 -10.05 -20.18
CA LEU A 29 12.69 -10.94 -19.86
C LEU A 29 12.51 -11.21 -18.36
N GLN A 30 13.55 -11.00 -17.55
CA GLN A 30 13.55 -11.33 -16.11
C GLN A 30 13.81 -10.11 -15.22
N TYR A 31 13.99 -8.93 -15.83
CA TYR A 31 14.25 -7.68 -15.14
C TYR A 31 13.04 -7.21 -14.33
N HIS A 32 11.86 -7.20 -14.96
CA HIS A 32 10.66 -6.66 -14.32
C HIS A 32 10.06 -7.66 -13.34
N PRO A 33 10.04 -7.35 -12.03
CA PRO A 33 9.34 -8.19 -11.06
C PRO A 33 7.82 -8.06 -11.22
N PRO A 34 7.04 -9.06 -10.75
CA PRO A 34 5.61 -8.85 -10.50
C PRO A 34 5.38 -7.67 -9.54
N LEU A 35 4.26 -6.97 -9.69
CA LEU A 35 3.97 -5.74 -8.93
C LEU A 35 4.12 -5.92 -7.41
N THR A 36 3.62 -7.03 -6.86
CA THR A 36 3.72 -7.32 -5.41
C THR A 36 5.17 -7.41 -4.92
N LEU A 37 6.08 -7.93 -5.75
CA LEU A 37 7.49 -8.00 -5.43
C LEU A 37 8.19 -6.64 -5.64
N ALA A 38 7.74 -5.85 -6.61
CA ALA A 38 8.21 -4.47 -6.79
C ALA A 38 7.91 -3.62 -5.55
N GLU A 39 6.68 -3.69 -5.04
CA GLU A 39 6.23 -2.95 -3.85
C GLU A 39 6.94 -3.38 -2.57
N THR A 40 7.39 -4.64 -2.49
CA THR A 40 8.19 -5.09 -1.35
C THR A 40 9.48 -4.28 -1.22
N ALA A 41 10.12 -3.92 -2.34
CA ALA A 41 11.35 -3.15 -2.32
C ALA A 41 11.13 -1.67 -1.98
N SER A 42 10.07 -1.05 -2.50
CA SER A 42 9.73 0.34 -2.20
C SER A 42 9.32 0.52 -0.74
N ILE A 43 8.44 -0.34 -0.22
CA ILE A 43 8.04 -0.33 1.20
C ILE A 43 9.24 -0.59 2.11
N PHE A 44 10.17 -1.46 1.73
CA PHE A 44 11.40 -1.67 2.49
C PHE A 44 12.26 -0.40 2.56
N GLY A 45 12.41 0.32 1.45
CA GLY A 45 13.10 1.62 1.41
C GLY A 45 12.47 2.65 2.33
N GLU A 46 11.13 2.78 2.31
CA GLU A 46 10.40 3.63 3.24
C GLU A 46 10.64 3.26 4.71
N MET A 47 10.68 1.96 5.02
CA MET A 47 10.87 1.48 6.40
C MET A 47 12.24 1.83 6.97
N ILE A 48 13.29 1.86 6.14
CA ILE A 48 14.62 2.31 6.54
C ILE A 48 14.56 3.78 6.96
N VAL A 49 14.05 4.64 6.07
CA VAL A 49 13.96 6.09 6.33
C VAL A 49 13.05 6.39 7.51
N PHE A 50 11.92 5.69 7.61
CA PHE A 50 11.00 5.82 8.75
C PHE A 50 11.70 5.53 10.08
N ARG A 51 12.53 4.47 10.12
CA ARG A 51 13.26 4.10 11.34
C ARG A 51 14.29 5.16 11.73
N ASP A 52 15.03 5.69 10.76
CA ASP A 52 15.98 6.78 11.00
C ASP A 52 15.27 8.04 11.52
N LEU A 53 14.14 8.42 10.93
CA LEU A 53 13.32 9.55 11.41
C LEU A 53 12.77 9.31 12.82
N LEU A 54 12.41 8.08 13.14
CA LEU A 54 11.90 7.70 14.45
C LEU A 54 12.99 7.75 15.54
N ASP A 55 14.23 7.42 15.18
CA ASP A 55 15.40 7.49 16.07
C ASP A 55 15.92 8.93 16.26
N LEU A 56 15.72 9.80 15.28
CA LEU A 56 16.02 11.24 15.35
C LEU A 56 14.94 12.07 16.09
N ALA A 57 13.79 11.49 16.40
CA ALA A 57 12.71 12.21 17.08
C ALA A 57 13.11 12.56 18.54
N GLU A 58 13.21 13.85 18.84
CA GLU A 58 13.67 14.33 20.16
C GLU A 58 12.54 14.33 21.20
N THR A 59 11.29 14.50 20.75
CA THR A 59 10.13 14.60 21.64
C THR A 59 9.20 13.39 21.52
N LYS A 60 8.48 13.09 22.63
CA LYS A 60 7.42 12.08 22.63
C LYS A 60 6.31 12.40 21.62
N GLY A 61 6.01 13.68 21.41
CA GLY A 61 4.97 14.13 20.49
C GLY A 61 5.32 13.85 19.04
N GLU A 62 6.56 14.15 18.62
CA GLU A 62 7.04 13.85 17.27
C GLU A 62 7.08 12.35 17.01
N ARG A 63 7.59 11.57 17.98
CA ARG A 63 7.63 10.11 17.88
C ARG A 63 6.22 9.52 17.74
N LEU A 64 5.27 10.02 18.52
CA LEU A 64 3.86 9.60 18.42
C LEU A 64 3.27 9.97 17.05
N SER A 65 3.52 11.18 16.55
CA SER A 65 3.03 11.61 15.23
C SER A 65 3.56 10.73 14.10
N LEU A 66 4.83 10.34 14.13
CA LEU A 66 5.42 9.41 13.16
C LEU A 66 4.74 8.03 13.22
N LEU A 67 4.56 7.48 14.42
CA LEU A 67 3.93 6.17 14.62
C LEU A 67 2.47 6.16 14.15
N VAL A 68 1.70 7.20 14.49
CA VAL A 68 0.30 7.33 14.04
C VAL A 68 0.24 7.43 12.53
N GLY A 69 1.07 8.27 11.91
CA GLY A 69 1.14 8.35 10.44
C GLY A 69 1.45 7.00 9.80
N LYS A 70 2.39 6.24 10.36
CA LYS A 70 2.72 4.91 9.84
C LYS A 70 1.57 3.91 10.00
N ILE A 71 0.82 3.97 11.10
CA ILE A 71 -0.37 3.13 11.30
C ILE A 71 -1.43 3.48 10.25
N ASP A 72 -1.69 4.78 10.01
CA ASP A 72 -2.65 5.22 9.00
C ASP A 72 -2.24 4.76 7.59
N ASP A 73 -0.95 4.82 7.26
CA ASP A 73 -0.43 4.32 5.98
C ASP A 73 -0.64 2.81 5.83
N VAL A 74 -0.40 2.03 6.90
CA VAL A 74 -0.62 0.57 6.91
C VAL A 74 -2.11 0.24 6.77
N VAL A 75 -2.99 0.98 7.44
CA VAL A 75 -4.45 0.80 7.27
C VAL A 75 -4.87 1.08 5.83
N ASN A 76 -4.35 2.15 5.21
CA ASN A 76 -4.66 2.49 3.82
C ASN A 76 -4.06 1.50 2.81
N SER A 77 -2.95 0.85 3.11
CA SER A 77 -2.25 -0.04 2.18
C SER A 77 -2.62 -1.50 2.33
N VAL A 78 -3.05 -1.93 3.52
CA VAL A 78 -3.41 -3.33 3.80
C VAL A 78 -4.92 -3.46 3.94
N VAL A 79 -5.53 -2.81 4.94
CA VAL A 79 -6.95 -2.99 5.26
C VAL A 79 -7.83 -2.56 4.08
N ARG A 80 -7.53 -1.40 3.49
CA ARG A 80 -8.26 -0.89 2.33
C ARG A 80 -8.14 -1.79 1.12
N GLN A 81 -6.94 -2.30 0.84
CA GLN A 81 -6.70 -3.16 -0.33
C GLN A 81 -7.36 -4.52 -0.15
N CYS A 82 -7.33 -5.11 1.05
CA CYS A 82 -8.08 -6.33 1.33
C CYS A 82 -9.60 -6.11 1.20
N SER A 83 -10.11 -4.93 1.57
CA SER A 83 -11.51 -4.58 1.34
C SER A 83 -11.82 -4.43 -0.16
N PHE A 84 -10.91 -3.92 -0.98
CA PHE A 84 -11.09 -3.82 -2.43
C PHE A 84 -11.05 -5.19 -3.10
N ASP A 85 -10.10 -6.04 -2.71
CA ASP A 85 -10.00 -7.43 -3.17
C ASP A 85 -11.29 -8.22 -2.86
N TYR A 86 -11.82 -8.08 -1.64
CA TYR A 86 -13.07 -8.75 -1.27
C TYR A 86 -14.29 -8.19 -2.02
N PHE A 87 -14.34 -6.87 -2.25
CA PHE A 87 -15.37 -6.28 -3.13
C PHE A 87 -15.28 -6.85 -4.56
N GLU A 88 -14.06 -6.92 -5.11
CA GLU A 88 -13.79 -7.44 -6.45
C GLU A 88 -14.22 -8.92 -6.56
N GLU A 89 -13.92 -9.73 -5.53
CA GLU A 89 -14.37 -11.13 -5.45
C GLU A 89 -15.90 -11.24 -5.49
N LEU A 90 -16.62 -10.44 -4.68
CA LEU A 90 -18.08 -10.43 -4.64
C LEU A 90 -18.67 -10.04 -6.01
N ALA A 91 -18.18 -8.94 -6.59
CA ALA A 91 -18.65 -8.43 -7.87
C ALA A 91 -18.38 -9.42 -9.01
N HIS A 92 -17.15 -9.94 -9.13
CA HIS A 92 -16.82 -10.89 -10.20
C HIS A 92 -17.51 -12.25 -10.03
N THR A 93 -17.79 -12.66 -8.81
CA THR A 93 -18.56 -13.88 -8.56
C THR A 93 -20.00 -13.71 -8.99
N ALA A 94 -20.67 -12.62 -8.59
CA ALA A 94 -22.05 -12.34 -8.97
C ALA A 94 -22.21 -12.09 -10.48
N ARG A 95 -21.20 -11.47 -11.13
CA ARG A 95 -21.22 -11.18 -12.57
C ARG A 95 -21.33 -12.43 -13.45
N LYS A 96 -20.98 -13.61 -12.93
CA LYS A 96 -21.13 -14.90 -13.63
C LYS A 96 -22.60 -15.22 -13.93
N ASP A 97 -23.54 -14.71 -13.14
CA ASP A 97 -24.96 -15.00 -13.24
C ASP A 97 -25.76 -13.94 -14.03
N GLY A 98 -25.16 -12.79 -14.35
CA GLY A 98 -25.84 -11.72 -15.07
C GLY A 98 -25.15 -10.37 -15.00
N GLU A 99 -25.79 -9.36 -15.58
CA GLU A 99 -25.37 -7.96 -15.42
C GLU A 99 -25.69 -7.47 -14.01
N LEU A 100 -24.81 -6.64 -13.45
CA LEU A 100 -24.95 -6.10 -12.09
C LEU A 100 -25.52 -4.68 -12.16
N SER A 101 -26.54 -4.42 -11.37
CA SER A 101 -27.08 -3.08 -11.15
C SER A 101 -26.17 -2.25 -10.22
N ALA A 102 -26.36 -0.93 -10.23
CA ALA A 102 -25.65 -0.03 -9.31
C ALA A 102 -25.96 -0.36 -7.84
N ASP A 103 -27.21 -0.70 -7.51
CA ASP A 103 -27.62 -1.04 -6.14
C ASP A 103 -26.92 -2.31 -5.62
N GLU A 104 -26.69 -3.30 -6.49
CA GLU A 104 -25.94 -4.51 -6.14
C GLU A 104 -24.47 -4.21 -5.87
N LEU A 105 -23.84 -3.38 -6.71
CA LEU A 105 -22.45 -2.94 -6.53
C LEU A 105 -22.29 -2.15 -5.23
N ASP A 106 -23.21 -1.23 -4.92
CA ASP A 106 -23.22 -0.49 -3.66
C ASP A 106 -23.39 -1.43 -2.46
N GLY A 107 -24.22 -2.46 -2.57
CA GLY A 107 -24.39 -3.51 -1.57
C GLY A 107 -23.11 -4.31 -1.30
N PHE A 108 -22.40 -4.70 -2.36
CA PHE A 108 -21.10 -5.39 -2.24
C PHE A 108 -20.04 -4.48 -1.64
N TRP A 109 -19.98 -3.22 -2.06
CA TRP A 109 -19.04 -2.23 -1.53
C TRP A 109 -19.22 -2.04 -0.02
N ARG A 110 -20.48 -1.88 0.43
CA ARG A 110 -20.80 -1.76 1.85
C ARG A 110 -20.43 -3.02 2.62
N THR A 111 -20.77 -4.18 2.09
CA THR A 111 -20.45 -5.48 2.71
C THR A 111 -18.94 -5.65 2.89
N ALA A 112 -18.16 -5.33 1.86
CA ALA A 112 -16.72 -5.41 1.93
C ALA A 112 -16.13 -4.40 2.91
N THR A 113 -16.60 -3.15 2.86
CA THR A 113 -16.13 -2.09 3.79
C THR A 113 -16.44 -2.45 5.24
N GLU A 114 -17.68 -2.86 5.55
CA GLU A 114 -18.11 -3.23 6.90
C GLU A 114 -17.32 -4.44 7.45
N ALA A 115 -16.92 -5.39 6.59
CA ALA A 115 -16.14 -6.55 7.00
C ALA A 115 -14.73 -6.19 7.51
N TYR A 116 -14.12 -5.13 6.96
CA TYR A 116 -12.74 -4.72 7.29
C TYR A 116 -12.65 -3.53 8.23
N TYR A 117 -13.64 -2.63 8.22
CA TYR A 117 -13.66 -1.41 9.03
C TYR A 117 -14.64 -1.47 10.21
N GLY A 118 -15.52 -2.48 10.27
CA GLY A 118 -16.59 -2.56 11.25
C GLY A 118 -17.82 -1.72 10.86
N ARG A 119 -18.77 -1.63 11.79
CA ARG A 119 -19.99 -0.81 11.65
C ARG A 119 -19.81 0.59 12.18
#